data_AF-A0A3Q7XRP2-F1
#
_entry.id   AF-A0A3Q7XRP2-F1
#
_cell.length_a   1.000
_cell.length_b   1.000
_cell.length_c   1.000
_cell.angle_alpha   90.00
_cell.angle_beta   90.00
_cell.angle_gamma   90.00
#
_symmetry.space_group_name_H-M   'P 1'
#
loop_
_entity.id
_entity.type
_entity.pdbx_description
1 polymer ?
#
loop_
_entity_poly.entity_id
_entity_poly.type
_entity_poly.pdbx_seq_one_letter_code
_entity_poly.pdbx_strand_id
1 'polypeptide(L)'
;MRQIRWMEFLKDCDFELKYHPCKANVVTDALSKKLLHVAYMMVNEMNLLEDFRNLNLNMIPLDEGILLCSIEISSDLRDRIKEAQEYDKELPSKITQSNFSITLDGIIIFRGRIGVFNAENLRKMIFEEAYKSALSIHPGAT
;
A
#
# COMPACT_ATOMS: atom_id res chain seq x y z
N MET A 1 -4.86 -36.47 -16.82
CA MET A 1 -4.41 -36.81 -15.43
C MET A 1 -5.47 -36.60 -14.35
N ARG A 2 -6.23 -35.49 -14.29
CA ARG A 2 -7.29 -35.32 -13.25
C ARG A 2 -8.43 -36.35 -13.33
N GLN A 3 -8.90 -36.70 -14.53
CA GLN A 3 -10.00 -37.65 -14.70
C GLN A 3 -9.68 -39.06 -14.17
N ILE A 4 -8.45 -39.57 -14.40
CA ILE A 4 -8.04 -40.90 -13.95
C ILE A 4 -8.07 -41.01 -12.42
N ARG A 5 -7.61 -39.96 -11.70
CA ARG A 5 -7.67 -39.92 -10.23
C ARG A 5 -9.10 -39.96 -9.68
N TRP A 6 -10.04 -39.29 -10.34
CA TRP A 6 -11.44 -39.34 -9.95
C TRP A 6 -12.10 -40.69 -10.27
N MET A 7 -11.70 -41.34 -11.37
CA MET A 7 -12.20 -42.67 -11.72
C MET A 7 -11.78 -43.73 -10.70
N GLU A 8 -10.54 -43.67 -10.19
CA GLU A 8 -10.09 -44.56 -9.11
C GLU A 8 -10.87 -44.37 -7.80
N PHE A 9 -11.27 -43.14 -7.50
CA PHE A 9 -12.07 -42.80 -6.32
C PHE A 9 -13.54 -43.24 -6.47
N LEU A 10 -14.10 -43.07 -7.67
CA LEU A 10 -15.51 -43.34 -7.94
C LEU A 10 -15.79 -44.81 -8.26
N LYS A 11 -14.78 -45.65 -8.49
CA LYS A 11 -14.94 -47.07 -8.89
C LYS A 11 -15.81 -47.91 -7.95
N ASP A 12 -15.86 -47.54 -6.66
CA ASP A 12 -16.60 -48.26 -5.62
C ASP A 12 -18.01 -47.65 -5.39
N CYS A 13 -18.35 -46.56 -6.08
CA CYS A 13 -19.68 -45.99 -6.08
C CYS A 13 -20.51 -46.63 -7.20
N ASP A 14 -21.74 -47.03 -6.89
CA ASP A 14 -22.72 -47.40 -7.89
C ASP A 14 -23.39 -46.12 -8.42
N PHE A 15 -22.91 -45.62 -9.57
CA PHE A 15 -23.43 -44.40 -10.18
C PHE A 15 -23.50 -44.51 -11.70
N GLU A 16 -24.42 -43.76 -12.30
CA GLU A 16 -24.61 -43.67 -13.75
C GLU A 16 -24.40 -42.22 -14.20
N LEU A 17 -23.49 -42.00 -15.16
CA LEU A 17 -23.22 -40.65 -15.68
C LEU A 17 -24.34 -40.22 -16.65
N LYS A 18 -25.26 -39.37 -16.19
CA LYS A 18 -26.32 -38.79 -17.03
C LYS A 18 -26.03 -37.33 -17.35
N TYR A 19 -25.97 -37.00 -18.64
CA TYR A 19 -25.90 -35.61 -19.08
C TYR A 19 -27.32 -35.00 -19.05
N HIS A 20 -27.51 -33.99 -18.21
CA HIS A 20 -28.75 -33.24 -18.16
C HIS A 20 -28.52 -31.80 -18.65
N PRO A 21 -29.16 -31.38 -19.76
CA PRO A 21 -29.09 -30.01 -20.22
C PRO A 21 -29.74 -29.03 -19.22
N CYS A 22 -29.32 -27.76 -19.27
CA CYS A 22 -29.48 -26.67 -18.29
C CYS A 22 -30.71 -26.66 -17.37
N LYS A 23 -31.87 -27.16 -17.79
CA LYS A 23 -33.12 -27.14 -17.03
C LYS A 23 -33.11 -28.03 -15.78
N ALA A 24 -32.28 -29.08 -15.73
CA ALA A 24 -32.13 -29.93 -14.54
C ALA A 24 -31.07 -29.42 -13.55
N ASN A 25 -30.19 -28.51 -13.98
CA ASN A 25 -29.08 -27.99 -13.17
C ASN A 25 -29.46 -26.70 -12.41
N VAL A 26 -30.72 -26.27 -12.47
CA VAL A 26 -31.19 -25.01 -11.89
C VAL A 26 -30.93 -24.96 -10.39
N VAL A 27 -31.16 -26.07 -9.67
CA VAL A 27 -30.91 -26.14 -8.22
C VAL A 27 -29.42 -26.07 -7.91
N THR A 28 -28.61 -26.84 -8.63
CA THR A 28 -27.15 -26.86 -8.46
C THR A 28 -26.51 -25.50 -8.80
N ASP A 29 -26.97 -24.85 -9.88
CA ASP A 29 -26.52 -23.52 -10.28
C ASP A 29 -26.92 -22.45 -9.24
N ALA A 30 -28.17 -22.49 -8.76
CA ALA A 30 -28.63 -21.58 -7.71
C ALA A 30 -27.84 -21.77 -6.40
N LEU A 31 -27.57 -23.01 -5.98
CA LEU A 31 -26.77 -23.31 -4.80
C LEU A 31 -25.31 -22.89 -4.98
N SER A 32 -24.72 -23.14 -6.14
CA SER A 32 -23.35 -22.73 -6.48
C SER A 32 -23.20 -21.21 -6.41
N LYS A 33 -24.15 -20.46 -7.01
CA LYS A 33 -24.17 -18.99 -6.95
C LYS A 33 -24.31 -18.48 -5.52
N LYS A 34 -25.15 -19.11 -4.69
CA LYS A 34 -25.28 -18.75 -3.27
C LYS A 34 -23.97 -18.96 -2.52
N LEU A 35 -23.30 -20.10 -2.72
CA LEU A 35 -22.00 -20.39 -2.10
C LEU A 35 -20.92 -19.41 -2.56
N LEU A 36 -20.88 -19.07 -3.85
CA LEU A 36 -19.95 -18.07 -4.39
C LEU A 36 -20.20 -16.70 -3.77
N HIS A 37 -21.47 -16.29 -3.64
CA HIS A 37 -21.82 -15.03 -3.01
C HIS A 37 -21.41 -14.99 -1.53
N VAL A 38 -21.63 -16.07 -0.78
CA VAL A 38 -21.18 -16.18 0.62
C VAL A 38 -19.66 -16.12 0.71
N ALA A 39 -18.94 -16.86 -0.14
CA ALA A 39 -17.48 -16.81 -0.19
C ALA A 39 -16.96 -15.40 -0.51
N TYR A 40 -17.61 -14.70 -1.45
CA TYR A 40 -17.28 -13.31 -1.78
C TYR A 40 -17.50 -12.37 -0.58
N MET A 41 -18.62 -12.50 0.14
CA MET A 41 -18.86 -11.71 1.36
C MET A 41 -17.78 -11.96 2.42
N MET A 42 -17.39 -13.22 2.64
CA MET A 42 -16.34 -13.58 3.60
C MET A 42 -14.98 -12.98 3.21
N VAL A 43 -14.62 -13.01 1.92
CA VAL A 43 -13.39 -12.36 1.44
C VAL A 43 -13.44 -10.85 1.67
N ASN A 44 -14.59 -10.22 1.39
CA ASN A 44 -14.75 -8.78 1.59
C ASN A 44 -14.67 -8.39 3.07
N GLU A 45 -15.23 -9.20 3.97
CA GLU A 45 -15.10 -9.03 5.42
C GLU A 45 -13.64 -9.13 5.88
N MET A 46 -12.89 -10.10 5.37
CA MET A 46 -11.46 -10.24 5.66
C MET A 46 -10.66 -9.01 5.20
N ASN A 47 -10.97 -8.48 4.01
CA ASN A 47 -10.33 -7.26 3.51
C ASN A 47 -10.64 -6.06 4.43
N LEU A 48 -11.89 -5.91 4.88
CA LEU A 48 -12.27 -4.84 5.82
C LEU A 48 -11.55 -4.95 7.15
N LEU A 49 -11.35 -6.16 7.67
CA LEU A 49 -10.57 -6.39 8.90
C LEU A 49 -9.09 -6.05 8.71
N GLU A 50 -8.52 -6.35 7.54
CA GLU A 50 -7.16 -6.00 7.20
C GLU A 50 -6.98 -4.49 7.03
N ASP A 51 -7.90 -3.82 6.33
CA ASP A 51 -7.93 -2.37 6.22
C ASP A 51 -8.05 -1.70 7.59
N PHE A 52 -8.95 -2.20 8.45
CA PHE A 52 -9.10 -1.70 9.81
C PHE A 52 -7.81 -1.86 10.63
N ARG A 53 -7.11 -2.99 10.48
CA ARG A 53 -5.80 -3.20 11.13
C ARG A 53 -4.75 -2.24 10.59
N ASN A 54 -4.76 -1.96 9.29
CA ASN A 54 -3.82 -1.07 8.62
C ASN A 54 -4.03 0.41 9.00
N LEU A 55 -5.21 0.80 9.50
CA LEU A 55 -5.43 2.13 10.09
C LEU A 55 -4.56 2.39 11.33
N ASN A 56 -3.94 1.35 11.92
CA ASN A 56 -3.02 1.45 13.05
C ASN A 56 -3.60 2.26 14.23
N LEU A 57 -4.88 2.05 14.52
CA LEU A 57 -5.60 2.73 15.60
C LEU A 57 -5.20 2.14 16.95
N ASN A 58 -4.82 3.00 17.89
CA ASN A 58 -4.72 2.67 19.30
C ASN A 58 -6.13 2.63 19.91
N MET A 59 -6.46 1.52 20.55
CA MET A 59 -7.74 1.31 21.23
C MET A 59 -7.53 1.36 22.75
N ILE A 60 -8.26 2.24 23.43
CA ILE A 60 -8.25 2.34 24.89
C ILE A 60 -9.65 1.94 25.38
N PRO A 61 -9.79 0.86 26.18
CA PRO A 61 -11.07 0.49 26.76
C PRO A 61 -11.46 1.47 27.86
N LEU A 62 -12.72 1.89 27.87
CA LEU A 62 -13.37 2.71 28.89
C LEU A 62 -14.58 1.95 29.44
N ASP A 63 -15.08 2.35 30.61
CA ASP A 63 -16.21 1.69 31.26
C ASP A 63 -17.50 1.69 30.40
N GLU A 64 -17.66 2.68 29.52
CA GLU A 64 -18.81 2.83 28.62
C GLU A 64 -18.49 2.57 27.13
N GLY A 65 -17.28 2.10 26.79
CA GLY A 65 -16.94 1.84 25.39
C GLY A 65 -15.45 1.75 25.07
N ILE A 66 -15.08 2.09 23.83
CA ILE A 66 -13.69 2.06 23.36
C ILE A 66 -13.39 3.42 22.74
N LEU A 67 -12.29 4.04 23.20
CA LEU A 67 -11.73 5.22 22.55
C LEU A 67 -10.75 4.76 21.46
N LEU A 68 -11.00 5.18 20.23
CA LEU A 68 -10.11 4.98 19.09
C LEU A 68 -9.25 6.23 18.91
N CYS A 69 -7.93 6.06 18.88
CA CYS A 69 -6.98 7.14 18.61
C CYS A 69 -6.04 6.72 17.47
N SER A 70 -5.63 7.66 16.62
CA SER A 70 -4.49 7.45 15.72
C SER A 70 -3.39 8.46 16.07
N ILE A 71 -2.14 8.08 15.83
CA ILE A 71 -1.00 8.99 15.89
C ILE A 71 -0.47 9.12 14.47
N GLU A 72 -0.58 10.31 13.89
CA GLU A 72 0.03 10.64 12.61
C GLU A 72 1.38 11.33 12.88
N ILE A 73 2.48 10.69 12.45
CA ILE A 73 3.82 11.28 12.50
C ILE A 73 4.13 11.81 11.10
N SER A 74 3.90 13.11 10.88
CA SER A 74 4.28 13.79 9.65
C SER A 74 5.60 14.56 9.81
N SER A 75 6.46 14.53 8.80
CA SER A 75 7.66 15.36 8.75
C SER A 75 7.38 16.67 8.00
N ASP A 76 7.78 17.79 8.57
CA ASP A 76 7.76 19.12 7.96
C ASP A 76 8.90 19.35 6.95
N LEU A 77 9.74 18.32 6.71
CA LEU A 77 10.95 18.44 5.90
C LEU A 77 10.65 18.92 4.47
N ARG A 78 9.56 18.42 3.88
CA ARG A 78 9.16 18.78 2.50
C ARG A 78 8.82 20.26 2.40
N ASP A 79 8.07 20.79 3.37
CA ASP A 79 7.69 22.20 3.43
C ASP A 79 8.92 23.09 3.65
N ARG A 80 9.83 22.67 4.54
CA ARG A 80 11.08 23.39 4.78
C ARG A 80 12.00 23.43 3.56
N ILE A 81 12.02 22.36 2.75
CA ILE A 81 12.74 22.37 1.47
C ILE A 81 12.10 23.35 0.49
N LYS A 82 10.76 23.37 0.42
CA LYS A 82 10.03 24.29 -0.44
C LYS A 82 10.30 25.75 -0.07
N GLU A 83 10.20 26.10 1.20
CA GLU A 83 10.55 27.45 1.67
C GLU A 83 11.99 27.81 1.32
N ALA A 84 12.95 26.91 1.61
CA ALA A 84 14.35 27.13 1.28
C ALA A 84 14.59 27.32 -0.23
N GLN A 85 13.79 26.68 -1.08
CA GLN A 85 13.82 26.89 -2.54
C GLN A 85 13.34 28.30 -2.91
N GLU A 86 12.24 28.78 -2.34
CA GLU A 86 11.70 30.11 -2.65
C GLU A 86 12.68 31.25 -2.31
N TYR A 87 13.48 31.09 -1.25
CA TYR A 87 14.46 32.10 -0.84
C TYR A 87 15.83 32.00 -1.55
N ASP A 88 16.08 30.95 -2.34
CA ASP A 88 17.38 30.77 -3.01
C ASP A 88 17.50 31.63 -4.27
N LYS A 89 18.30 32.69 -4.19
CA LYS A 89 18.56 33.66 -5.27
C LYS A 89 19.31 33.05 -6.47
N GLU A 90 20.00 31.93 -6.30
CA GLU A 90 20.72 31.23 -7.38
C GLU A 90 19.88 30.16 -8.07
N LEU A 91 18.67 29.93 -7.59
CA LEU A 91 17.78 28.89 -8.11
C LEU A 91 17.25 29.19 -9.51
N PRO A 92 16.83 30.43 -9.86
CA PRO A 92 16.32 30.76 -11.19
C PRO A 92 17.36 30.54 -12.29
N SER A 93 18.64 30.74 -12.02
CA SER A 93 19.72 30.54 -12.99
C SER A 93 20.09 29.07 -13.21
N LYS A 94 19.82 28.20 -12.22
CA LYS A 94 20.06 26.75 -12.29
C LYS A 94 18.93 26.01 -13.01
N ILE A 95 17.67 26.43 -12.82
CA ILE A 95 16.49 25.80 -13.45
C ILE A 95 16.54 25.83 -14.99
N THR A 96 17.24 26.80 -15.59
CA THR A 96 17.40 26.91 -17.04
C THR A 96 18.18 25.74 -17.66
N GLN A 97 18.80 24.89 -16.85
CA GLN A 97 19.44 23.66 -17.29
C GLN A 97 18.40 22.54 -17.48
N SER A 98 18.48 21.80 -18.59
CA SER A 98 17.48 20.84 -19.11
C SER A 98 17.11 19.62 -18.23
N ASN A 99 17.53 19.59 -16.96
CA ASN A 99 17.32 18.46 -16.05
C ASN A 99 16.45 18.79 -14.83
N PHE A 100 15.92 20.01 -14.75
CA PHE A 100 15.01 20.44 -13.69
C PHE A 100 13.54 20.33 -14.13
N SER A 101 12.68 19.94 -13.20
CA SER A 101 11.23 19.97 -13.35
C SER A 101 10.59 20.54 -12.07
N ILE A 102 9.36 21.02 -12.18
CA ILE A 102 8.60 21.57 -11.05
C ILE A 102 7.37 20.70 -10.84
N THR A 103 7.12 20.34 -9.59
CA THR A 103 5.98 19.53 -9.17
C THR A 103 4.73 20.42 -9.02
N LEU A 104 3.53 19.83 -8.99
CA LEU A 104 2.27 20.57 -8.83
C LEU A 104 2.21 21.42 -7.54
N ASP A 105 2.92 21.00 -6.49
CA ASP A 105 3.05 21.71 -5.21
C ASP A 105 4.16 22.78 -5.20
N GLY A 106 4.80 23.03 -6.35
CA GLY A 106 5.80 24.09 -6.53
C GLY A 106 7.24 23.69 -6.21
N ILE A 107 7.50 22.41 -5.86
CA ILE A 107 8.84 21.94 -5.49
C ILE A 107 9.66 21.62 -6.74
N ILE A 108 10.91 22.09 -6.74
CA ILE A 108 11.87 21.83 -7.81
C ILE A 108 12.52 20.45 -7.62
N ILE A 109 12.48 19.68 -8.69
CA ILE A 109 13.03 18.34 -8.83
C ILE A 109 14.17 18.38 -9.85
N PHE A 110 15.27 17.69 -9.56
CA PHE A 110 16.37 17.45 -10.48
C PHE A 110 16.50 15.95 -10.74
N ARG A 111 16.34 15.51 -12.00
CA ARG A 111 16.40 14.09 -12.40
C ARG A 111 15.56 13.16 -11.50
N GLY A 112 14.34 13.57 -11.14
CA GLY A 112 13.44 12.79 -10.28
C GLY A 112 13.74 12.85 -8.78
N ARG A 113 14.71 13.67 -8.33
CA ARG A 113 15.02 13.86 -6.90
C ARG A 113 14.70 15.28 -6.45
N ILE A 114 14.25 15.46 -5.22
CA ILE A 114 14.00 16.79 -4.64
C ILE A 114 15.33 17.55 -4.56
N GLY A 115 15.37 18.77 -5.11
CA GLY A 115 16.54 19.62 -5.02
C GLY A 115 16.64 20.27 -3.64
N VAL A 116 17.62 19.87 -2.83
CA VAL A 116 17.95 20.57 -1.58
C VAL A 116 19.03 21.61 -1.87
N PHE A 117 18.58 22.83 -2.17
CA PHE A 117 19.46 23.95 -2.48
C PHE A 117 20.01 24.60 -1.21
N ASN A 118 20.88 25.61 -1.32
CA ASN A 118 21.99 25.86 -0.39
C ASN A 118 21.60 26.44 0.98
N ALA A 119 20.79 25.73 1.75
CA ALA A 119 20.50 25.99 3.16
C ALA A 119 21.35 25.04 4.02
N GLU A 120 22.48 25.53 4.55
CA GLU A 120 23.42 24.74 5.35
C GLU A 120 22.73 23.99 6.49
N ASN A 121 21.80 24.65 7.18
CA ASN A 121 21.03 24.07 8.28
C ASN A 121 20.16 22.87 7.83
N LEU A 122 19.52 22.99 6.66
CA LEU A 122 18.61 21.97 6.14
C LEU A 122 19.40 20.75 5.63
N ARG A 123 20.50 20.98 4.92
CA ARG A 123 21.39 19.89 4.49
C ARG A 123 21.96 19.14 5.67
N LYS A 124 22.49 19.85 6.68
CA LYS A 124 23.06 19.24 7.87
C LYS A 124 22.02 18.38 8.60
N MET A 125 20.80 18.87 8.77
CA MET A 125 19.73 18.10 9.37
C MET A 125 19.39 16.83 8.57
N ILE A 126 19.24 16.93 7.25
CA ILE A 126 18.98 15.76 6.39
C ILE A 126 20.10 14.73 6.50
N PHE A 127 21.36 15.18 6.49
CA PHE A 127 22.51 14.28 6.64
C PHE A 127 22.57 13.65 8.03
N GLU A 128 22.31 14.41 9.10
CA GLU A 128 22.28 13.87 10.46
C GLU A 128 21.16 12.84 10.64
N GLU A 129 19.96 13.11 10.11
CA GLU A 129 18.83 12.18 10.17
C GLU A 129 19.13 10.91 9.37
N ALA A 130 19.64 11.06 8.14
CA ALA A 130 20.04 9.94 7.29
C ALA A 130 21.18 9.11 7.91
N TYR A 131 22.04 9.74 8.71
CA TYR A 131 23.11 9.04 9.44
C TYR A 131 22.60 8.37 10.72
N LYS A 132 21.72 9.02 11.49
CA LYS A 132 21.23 8.48 12.78
C LYS A 132 20.11 7.45 12.60
N SER A 133 19.47 7.40 11.43
CA SER A 133 18.37 6.48 11.15
C SER A 133 18.80 5.01 11.33
N ALA A 134 18.00 4.22 12.04
CA ALA A 134 18.20 2.78 12.19
C ALA A 134 18.10 2.01 10.86
N LEU A 135 17.57 2.64 9.81
CA LEU A 135 17.49 2.11 8.44
C LEU A 135 18.68 2.53 7.57
N SER A 136 19.63 3.29 8.11
CA SER A 136 20.83 3.68 7.40
C SER A 136 21.80 2.51 7.30
N ILE A 137 22.17 2.15 6.06
CA ILE A 137 23.32 1.28 5.83
C ILE A 137 24.51 2.22 5.72
N HIS A 138 25.38 2.21 6.73
CA HIS A 138 26.64 2.95 6.67
C HIS A 138 27.65 2.16 5.85
N PRO A 139 27.90 2.51 4.58
CA PRO A 139 29.13 2.06 3.96
C PRO A 139 30.25 2.71 4.79
N GLY A 140 31.01 1.91 5.53
CA GLY A 140 32.14 2.42 6.31
C GLY A 140 32.99 3.35 5.44
N ALA A 141 33.43 4.46 6.01
CA ALA A 141 34.30 5.41 5.33
C ALA A 141 35.52 4.64 4.78
N THR A 142 35.57 4.45 3.47
CA THR A 142 36.78 4.04 2.75
C THR A 142 37.77 5.19 2.69
#